data_AF-A0A227JGF8-F1
#
_entry.id   AF-A0A227JGF8-F1
#
_cell.length_a   1.000
_cell.length_b   1.000
_cell.length_c   1.000
_cell.angle_alpha   90.00
_cell.angle_beta   90.00
_cell.angle_gamma   90.00
#
_symmetry.space_group_name_H-M   'P 1'
#
loop_
_entity.id
_entity.type
_entity.pdbx_description
1 polymer ?
#
loop_
_entity_poly.entity_id
_entity_poly.type
_entity_poly.pdbx_seq_one_letter_code
_entity_poly.pdbx_strand_id
1 'polypeptide(L)' 'MNNDFTFAIKSIRFDENYQPSDNTRITTNFANLARGNYRRENLRNALRMIDNRFNALAHWDNAQG' A
#
# COMPACT_ATOMS: atom_id res chain seq x y z
N MET A 1 -28.99 5.16 -25.96
CA MET A 1 -28.59 5.81 -24.70
C MET A 1 -27.31 5.12 -24.23
N ASN A 2 -26.16 5.78 -24.36
CA ASN A 2 -24.91 5.27 -23.82
C ASN A 2 -24.90 5.54 -22.31
N ASN A 3 -24.95 4.49 -21.51
CA ASN A 3 -24.62 4.57 -20.09
C ASN A 3 -23.10 4.57 -19.97
N ASP A 4 -22.48 5.73 -20.15
CA ASP A 4 -21.05 5.87 -19.90
C ASP A 4 -20.81 5.67 -18.41
N PHE A 5 -20.08 4.61 -18.06
CA PHE A 5 -19.71 4.34 -16.67
C PHE A 5 -18.89 5.52 -16.14
N THR A 6 -19.47 6.27 -15.20
CA THR A 6 -18.75 7.32 -14.49
C THR A 6 -17.94 6.65 -13.36
N PHE A 7 -16.62 6.79 -13.39
CA PHE A 7 -15.75 6.36 -12.31
C PHE A 7 -14.94 7.54 -11.78
N ALA A 8 -14.55 7.46 -10.52
CA ALA A 8 -13.70 8.44 -9.87
C ALA A 8 -12.50 7.71 -9.25
N ILE A 9 -11.30 8.26 -9.46
CA ILE A 9 -10.08 7.76 -8.83
C ILE A 9 -9.86 8.55 -7.55
N LYS A 10 -9.64 7.84 -6.44
CA LYS A 10 -9.20 8.42 -5.17
C LYS A 10 -7.79 7.93 -4.88
N SER A 11 -6.92 8.85 -4.49
CA SER A 11 -5.55 8.55 -4.08
C SER A 11 -5.40 8.84 -2.60
N ILE A 12 -4.86 7.87 -1.87
CA ILE A 12 -4.48 8.01 -0.47
C ILE A 12 -3.05 7.52 -0.31
N ARG A 13 -2.31 8.15 0.60
CA ARG A 13 -0.92 7.78 0.86
C ARG A 13 -0.88 6.37 1.45
N PHE A 14 -0.01 5.53 0.90
CA PHE A 14 0.29 4.23 1.47
C PHE A 14 1.48 4.35 2.43
N ASP A 15 1.18 4.51 3.72
CA ASP A 15 2.15 4.56 4.82
C ASP A 15 1.68 3.69 6.00
N GLU A 16 2.38 3.73 7.14
CA GLU A 16 2.02 2.94 8.33
C GLU A 16 0.64 3.29 8.94
N ASN A 17 0.07 4.43 8.56
CA ASN A 17 -1.25 4.89 8.98
C ASN A 17 -2.31 4.67 7.89
N TYR A 18 -1.95 4.06 6.76
CA TYR A 18 -2.88 3.74 5.69
C TYR A 18 -4.09 2.97 6.24
N GLN A 19 -5.26 3.51 5.94
CA GLN A 19 -6.53 2.92 6.28
C GLN A 19 -7.44 3.00 5.04
N PRO A 20 -7.87 1.86 4.49
CA PRO A 20 -8.81 1.87 3.38
C PRO A 20 -10.15 2.46 3.84
N SER A 21 -10.89 3.10 2.93
CA SER A 21 -12.28 3.48 3.19
C SER A 21 -13.12 2.24 3.47
N ASP A 22 -14.14 2.37 4.31
CA ASP A 22 -15.04 1.26 4.70
C ASP A 22 -15.67 0.53 3.49
N ASN A 23 -15.90 1.26 2.39
CA ASN A 23 -16.47 0.72 1.16
C ASN A 23 -15.43 0.12 0.19
N THR A 24 -14.15 0.14 0.56
CA THR A 24 -13.09 -0.46 -0.25
C THR A 24 -13.30 -1.96 -0.28
N ARG A 25 -13.35 -2.56 -1.47
CA ARG A 25 -13.45 -4.01 -1.61
C ARG A 25 -12.18 -4.64 -1.04
N ILE A 26 -12.30 -5.27 0.13
CA ILE A 26 -11.12 -5.72 0.90
C ILE A 26 -10.40 -6.92 0.25
N THR A 27 -10.88 -7.43 -0.88
CA THR A 27 -10.16 -8.44 -1.67
C THR A 27 -8.84 -7.93 -2.27
N THR A 28 -8.49 -6.65 -2.12
CA THR A 28 -7.22 -6.08 -2.56
C THR A 28 -6.14 -6.24 -1.48
N ASN A 29 -4.99 -6.81 -1.83
CA ASN A 29 -3.91 -7.21 -0.92
C ASN A 29 -3.50 -6.15 0.12
N PHE A 30 -3.39 -4.87 -0.26
CA PHE A 30 -3.02 -3.81 0.68
C PHE A 30 -4.13 -3.44 1.67
N ALA A 31 -5.40 -3.56 1.27
CA ALA A 31 -6.53 -3.36 2.18
C ALA A 31 -6.61 -4.47 3.24
N ASN A 32 -6.20 -5.70 2.89
CA ASN A 32 -6.09 -6.81 3.85
C ASN A 32 -5.01 -6.57 4.91
N LEU A 33 -3.84 -6.08 4.52
CA LEU A 33 -2.77 -5.73 5.45
C LEU A 33 -3.20 -4.64 6.45
N ALA A 34 -4.08 -3.76 6.01
CA ALA A 34 -4.50 -2.58 6.74
C ALA A 34 -5.63 -2.80 7.77
N ARG A 35 -5.88 -4.04 8.21
CA ARG A 35 -7.00 -4.41 9.08
C ARG A 35 -6.56 -4.91 10.46
N GLY A 36 -7.44 -4.71 11.44
CA GLY A 36 -7.34 -5.31 12.77
C GLY A 36 -6.27 -4.66 13.63
N ASN A 37 -6.07 -5.23 14.82
CA ASN A 37 -5.18 -4.65 15.83
C ASN A 37 -3.71 -4.59 15.37
N TYR A 38 -3.30 -5.49 14.48
CA TYR A 38 -1.95 -5.56 13.91
C TYR A 38 -1.75 -4.72 12.64
N ARG A 39 -2.73 -3.89 12.25
CA ARG A 39 -2.67 -3.04 11.05
C ARG A 39 -1.31 -2.34 10.87
N ARG A 40 -0.88 -1.59 11.89
CA ARG A 40 0.35 -0.76 11.79
C ARG A 40 1.59 -1.63 11.62
N GLU A 41 1.65 -2.76 12.31
CA GLU A 41 2.76 -3.70 12.20
C GLU A 41 2.84 -4.34 10.81
N ASN A 42 1.70 -4.80 10.28
CA ASN A 42 1.61 -5.36 8.94
C ASN A 42 2.08 -4.36 7.87
N LEU A 43 1.64 -3.09 7.97
CA LEU A 43 2.04 -2.04 7.04
C LEU A 43 3.53 -1.72 7.15
N ARG A 44 4.09 -1.63 8.37
CA ARG A 44 5.53 -1.43 8.58
C ARG A 44 6.37 -2.57 8.00
N ASN A 45 5.93 -3.81 8.18
CA ASN A 45 6.61 -4.98 7.62
C ASN A 45 6.60 -4.94 6.08
N ALA A 46 5.47 -4.58 5.48
CA ALA A 46 5.36 -4.44 4.03
C ALA A 46 6.25 -3.31 3.49
N LEU A 47 6.26 -2.14 4.13
CA LEU A 47 7.13 -1.02 3.74
C LEU A 47 8.61 -1.41 3.86
N ARG A 48 9.02 -2.06 4.95
CA ARG A 48 10.39 -2.57 5.12
C ARG A 48 10.78 -3.58 4.04
N MET A 49 9.86 -4.46 3.62
CA MET A 49 10.12 -5.39 2.51
C MET A 49 10.36 -4.65 1.19
N ILE A 50 9.60 -3.57 0.93
CA ILE A 50 9.77 -2.72 -0.26
C ILE A 50 11.13 -2.03 -0.21
N ASP A 51 11.47 -1.38 0.90
CA ASP A 51 12.74 -0.69 1.09
C ASP A 51 13.92 -1.66 0.91
N ASN A 52 13.88 -2.82 1.57
CA ASN A 52 14.91 -3.85 1.43
C ASN A 52 15.07 -4.31 -0.02
N ARG A 53 13.95 -4.47 -0.76
CA ARG A 53 14.01 -4.90 -2.17
C ARG A 53 14.56 -3.80 -3.07
N PHE A 54 14.18 -2.55 -2.83
CA PHE A 54 14.73 -1.41 -3.56
C PHE A 54 16.24 -1.32 -3.35
N ASN A 55 16.69 -1.42 -2.10
CA ASN A 55 18.10 -1.34 -1.73
C ASN A 55 18.92 -2.49 -2.31
N ALA A 56 18.34 -3.68 -2.35
CA ALA A 56 18.91 -4.85 -2.98
C ALA A 56 18.89 -4.82 -4.53
N LEU A 57 18.38 -3.77 -5.16
CA LEU A 57 18.47 -3.57 -6.61
C LEU A 57 19.28 -2.32 -6.96
N ALA A 58 19.25 -1.30 -6.11
CA ALA A 58 19.90 0.00 -6.31
C ALA A 58 21.35 0.04 -5.80
N HIS A 59 22.18 -0.95 -6.14
CA HIS A 59 23.54 -1.11 -5.56
C HIS A 59 24.54 0.00 -5.92
N TRP A 60 24.32 0.73 -7.02
CA TRP A 60 25.32 1.61 -7.64
C TRP A 60 25.58 2.92 -6.89
N ASP A 61 24.68 3.35 -6.02
CA ASP A 61 24.81 4.56 -5.20
C ASP A 61 24.13 4.38 -3.82
N ASN A 62 24.17 3.15 -3.30
CA ASN A 62 23.51 2.82 -2.05
C ASN A 62 24.47 2.16 -1.05
N ALA A 63 25.40 2.96 -0.52
CA ALA A 63 26.45 2.49 0.36
C ALA A 63 25.95 2.02 1.75
N GLN A 64 24.75 2.42 2.17
CA GLN A 64 24.19 2.08 3.50
C GLN A 64 22.88 1.28 3.48
N GLY A 65 22.27 1.08 2.30
CA GLY A 65 20.87 0.70 2.22
C GLY A 65 19.98 1.95 2.23
#